data_AF-A0A940S6F2-F1
#
_entry.id   AF-A0A940S6F2-F1
#
_cell.length_a   1.000
_cell.length_b   1.000
_cell.length_c   1.000
_cell.angle_alpha   90.00
_cell.angle_beta   90.00
_cell.angle_gamma   90.00
#
_symmetry.space_group_name_H-M   'P 1'
#
loop_
_entity.id
_entity.type
_entity.pdbx_description
1 polymer ?
#
loop_
_entity_poly.entity_id
_entity_poly.type
_entity_poly.pdbx_seq_one_letter_code
_entity_poly.pdbx_strand_id
1 'polypeptide(L)'
;MPMSQLFQPLLLGALELPNRIVIAPMCQYSAEDGRATDWHTIHLGHLALSGAGLLVLEATAVSPEGRISPADLGLYSDEDEAALGRVLAAARRYSAMPIAVQLSHAGRKASSRAPWDGGTQIRPGEPGGWRTEAPSALAHAEGEDTPTALDHAGLARVRQGFVEAARRAARIGLDGIEIHGAHGYLLHQFLSPLANVRNDEYGGSLENRMRFPLEVFDAVREAFPTDRPVWMRLSATDWVPGGWDVESTIAMARALKARGCDAIHVSTGGVSPRQQIPLAPGYQLPFARQVKAAVDLPVIGVGLITEPEQAEAVIAGGDADAVALARAILYDPRWPWHAAAKLGARVAAPKQYWRSQPREFKDLFTGAAYVQR
;
A
#
# COMPACT_ATOMS: atom_id res chain seq x y z
N MET A 1 -6.85 -12.45 -31.28
CA MET A 1 -5.85 -12.14 -30.23
C MET A 1 -6.17 -13.03 -29.04
N PRO A 2 -5.19 -13.68 -28.40
CA PRO A 2 -5.42 -14.33 -27.11
C PRO A 2 -5.95 -13.29 -26.12
N MET A 3 -6.81 -13.74 -25.20
CA MET A 3 -7.41 -12.86 -24.19
C MET A 3 -6.31 -12.32 -23.26
N SER A 4 -6.27 -11.01 -23.04
CA SER A 4 -5.26 -10.37 -22.16
C SER A 4 -5.29 -10.99 -20.77
N GLN A 5 -4.11 -11.36 -20.27
CA GLN A 5 -3.94 -11.90 -18.92
C GLN A 5 -4.16 -10.82 -17.86
N LEU A 6 -3.75 -9.58 -18.14
CA LEU A 6 -3.94 -8.43 -17.26
C LEU A 6 -5.41 -8.19 -16.91
N PHE A 7 -6.33 -8.47 -17.85
CA PHE A 7 -7.77 -8.31 -17.68
C PHE A 7 -8.51 -9.60 -17.28
N GLN A 8 -7.79 -10.65 -16.86
CA GLN A 8 -8.41 -11.81 -16.21
C GLN A 8 -8.70 -11.52 -14.73
N PRO A 9 -9.76 -12.12 -14.16
CA PRO A 9 -10.01 -12.04 -12.73
C PRO A 9 -8.86 -12.61 -11.89
N LEU A 10 -8.76 -12.14 -10.64
CA LEU A 10 -7.83 -12.64 -9.63
C LEU A 10 -8.54 -12.75 -8.28
N LEU A 11 -8.31 -13.84 -7.56
CA LEU A 11 -8.71 -13.95 -6.16
C LEU A 11 -7.58 -13.44 -5.25
N LEU A 12 -7.90 -12.49 -4.38
CA LEU A 12 -7.05 -12.02 -3.30
C LEU A 12 -7.73 -12.42 -1.98
N GLY A 13 -7.33 -13.57 -1.43
CA GLY A 13 -8.13 -14.24 -0.40
C GLY A 13 -9.52 -14.61 -0.95
N ALA A 14 -10.59 -14.19 -0.26
CA ALA A 14 -11.97 -14.36 -0.71
C ALA A 14 -12.47 -13.23 -1.65
N LEU A 15 -11.67 -12.17 -1.86
CA LEU A 15 -12.06 -11.03 -2.69
C LEU A 15 -11.75 -11.30 -4.17
N GLU A 16 -12.79 -11.33 -5.01
CA GLU A 16 -12.64 -11.42 -6.46
C GLU A 16 -12.40 -10.05 -7.08
N LEU A 17 -11.26 -9.89 -7.73
CA LEU A 17 -10.90 -8.69 -8.50
C LEU A 17 -11.25 -8.92 -9.97
N PRO A 18 -11.90 -7.97 -10.67
CA PRO A 18 -12.30 -8.13 -12.06
C PRO A 18 -11.12 -8.10 -13.04
N ASN A 19 -9.95 -7.63 -12.59
CA ASN A 19 -8.70 -7.64 -13.34
C ASN A 19 -7.49 -7.54 -12.38
N ARG A 20 -6.28 -7.66 -12.94
CA ARG A 20 -5.01 -7.71 -12.20
C ARG A 20 -4.34 -6.35 -12.03
N ILE A 21 -5.08 -5.25 -12.19
CA ILE A 21 -4.59 -3.89 -12.03
C ILE A 21 -4.97 -3.40 -10.63
N VAL A 22 -3.96 -3.09 -9.82
CA VAL A 22 -4.11 -2.53 -8.48
C VAL A 22 -3.66 -1.07 -8.50
N ILE A 23 -4.41 -0.19 -7.86
CA ILE A 23 -3.99 1.19 -7.61
C ILE A 23 -3.20 1.19 -6.31
N ALA A 24 -1.92 1.55 -6.40
CA ALA A 24 -1.01 1.54 -5.26
C ALA A 24 -1.39 2.62 -4.24
N PRO A 25 -1.09 2.39 -2.95
CA PRO A 25 -1.24 3.43 -1.92
C PRO A 25 -0.26 4.58 -2.21
N MET A 26 -0.78 5.80 -2.31
CA MET A 26 -0.02 7.01 -2.61
C MET A 26 -0.43 8.14 -1.66
N CYS A 27 0.45 8.51 -0.72
CA CYS A 27 0.21 9.61 0.21
C CYS A 27 -0.18 10.90 -0.52
N GLN A 28 -1.28 11.51 -0.09
CA GLN A 28 -1.80 12.75 -0.63
C GLN A 28 -1.44 13.96 0.23
N TYR A 29 -1.04 13.76 1.49
CA TYR A 29 -0.65 14.83 2.43
C TYR A 29 -1.69 15.97 2.46
N SER A 30 -2.97 15.61 2.46
CA SER A 30 -4.11 16.51 2.28
C SER A 30 -5.20 16.34 3.34
N ALA A 31 -4.89 15.63 4.43
CA ALA A 31 -5.80 15.43 5.55
C ALA A 31 -5.65 16.56 6.58
N GLU A 32 -6.69 16.77 7.39
CA GLU A 32 -6.67 17.74 8.48
C GLU A 32 -6.80 17.01 9.81
N ASP A 33 -5.71 16.93 10.58
CA ASP A 33 -5.64 16.15 11.82
C ASP A 33 -6.07 14.69 11.63
N GLY A 34 -5.61 14.05 10.56
CA GLY A 34 -6.00 12.68 10.20
C GLY A 34 -7.30 12.59 9.39
N ARG A 35 -8.15 13.61 9.39
CA ARG A 35 -9.47 13.55 8.76
C ARG A 35 -9.39 13.75 7.25
N ALA A 36 -10.04 12.85 6.52
CA ALA A 36 -10.21 12.99 5.08
C ALA A 36 -10.94 14.29 4.72
N THR A 37 -10.47 14.96 3.67
CA THR A 37 -10.97 16.23 3.15
C THR A 37 -11.64 16.08 1.78
N ASP A 38 -12.14 17.17 1.22
CA ASP A 38 -12.69 17.22 -0.14
C ASP A 38 -11.70 16.76 -1.21
N TRP A 39 -10.40 16.98 -1.00
CA TRP A 39 -9.36 16.44 -1.87
C TRP A 39 -9.49 14.92 -2.04
N HIS A 40 -9.69 14.20 -0.94
CA HIS A 40 -9.84 12.75 -0.96
C HIS A 40 -11.11 12.33 -1.70
N THR A 41 -12.20 13.10 -1.59
CA THR A 41 -13.42 12.86 -2.37
C THR A 41 -13.16 12.96 -3.88
N ILE A 42 -12.45 14.00 -4.31
CA ILE A 42 -12.11 14.22 -5.72
C ILE A 42 -11.14 13.13 -6.19
N HIS A 43 -10.02 12.97 -5.49
CA HIS A 43 -8.95 12.04 -5.82
C HIS A 43 -9.44 10.59 -5.89
N LEU A 44 -10.06 10.10 -4.81
CA LEU A 44 -10.58 8.74 -4.76
C LEU A 44 -11.77 8.56 -5.71
N GLY A 45 -12.57 9.59 -5.95
CA GLY A 45 -13.61 9.57 -6.98
C GLY A 45 -13.05 9.32 -8.39
N HIS A 46 -11.93 9.95 -8.76
CA HIS A 46 -11.29 9.71 -10.05
C HIS A 46 -10.78 8.28 -10.18
N LEU A 47 -10.09 7.78 -9.15
CA LEU A 47 -9.47 6.46 -9.13
C LEU A 47 -10.51 5.33 -9.02
N ALA A 48 -11.57 5.54 -8.23
CA ALA A 48 -12.71 4.64 -8.09
C ALA A 48 -13.38 4.31 -9.44
N LEU A 49 -13.29 5.23 -10.40
CA LEU A 49 -13.91 5.13 -11.73
C LEU A 49 -12.92 4.73 -12.83
N SER A 50 -11.69 4.36 -12.47
CA SER A 50 -10.61 4.06 -13.43
C SER A 50 -10.78 2.73 -14.16
N GLY A 51 -11.57 1.79 -13.63
CA GLY A 51 -11.69 0.44 -14.17
C GLY A 51 -10.61 -0.54 -13.70
N ALA A 52 -9.75 -0.15 -12.75
CA ALA A 52 -8.84 -1.07 -12.06
C ALA A 52 -9.61 -2.13 -11.25
N GLY A 53 -8.91 -3.19 -10.85
CA GLY A 53 -9.47 -4.28 -10.07
C GLY A 53 -9.55 -4.00 -8.57
N LEU A 54 -8.61 -3.20 -8.05
CA LEU A 54 -8.54 -2.85 -6.63
C LEU A 54 -7.97 -1.44 -6.46
N LEU A 55 -8.54 -0.66 -5.56
CA LEU A 55 -7.94 0.59 -5.06
C LEU A 55 -7.44 0.40 -3.64
N VAL A 56 -6.16 0.62 -3.40
CA VAL A 56 -5.59 0.67 -2.05
C VAL A 56 -5.42 2.14 -1.66
N LEU A 57 -6.12 2.58 -0.61
CA LEU A 57 -5.98 3.92 -0.06
C LEU A 57 -4.56 4.15 0.46
N GLU A 58 -4.16 5.41 0.50
CA GLU A 58 -2.84 5.84 0.98
C GLU A 58 -2.49 5.33 2.39
N ALA A 59 -1.20 5.42 2.73
CA ALA A 59 -0.70 5.09 4.06
C ALA A 59 -1.50 5.86 5.13
N THR A 60 -2.34 5.13 5.85
CA THR A 60 -3.30 5.67 6.81
C THR A 60 -2.77 5.37 8.21
N ALA A 61 -2.47 6.44 8.95
CA ALA A 61 -1.82 6.33 10.24
C ALA A 61 -2.74 5.69 11.29
N VAL A 62 -2.19 4.76 12.05
CA VAL A 62 -2.89 4.08 13.15
C VAL A 62 -2.87 4.84 14.47
N SER A 63 -2.10 5.93 14.52
CA SER A 63 -2.03 6.87 15.65
C SER A 63 -1.50 8.24 15.17
N PRO A 64 -1.73 9.33 15.93
CA PRO A 64 -1.23 10.66 15.55
C PRO A 64 0.28 10.71 15.35
N GLU A 65 1.05 10.04 16.21
CA GLU A 65 2.51 9.96 16.17
C GLU A 65 3.03 9.05 15.04
N GLY A 66 2.18 8.16 14.53
CA GLY A 66 2.48 7.26 13.42
C GLY A 66 2.37 7.89 12.03
N ARG A 67 1.92 9.15 11.91
CA ARG A 67 1.86 9.86 10.64
C ARG A 67 3.25 10.13 10.05
N ILE A 68 3.37 10.18 8.72
CA ILE A 68 4.57 10.69 8.04
C ILE A 68 4.61 12.22 8.22
N SER A 69 3.53 12.90 7.83
CA SER A 69 3.37 14.35 7.95
C SER A 69 2.16 14.75 8.78
N PRO A 70 2.06 16.00 9.24
CA PRO A 70 0.85 16.51 9.91
C PRO A 70 -0.43 16.32 9.09
N ALA A 71 -0.32 16.30 7.75
CA ALA A 71 -1.43 16.22 6.81
C ALA A 71 -1.69 14.80 6.28
N ASP A 72 -1.15 13.77 6.93
CA ASP A 72 -1.43 12.38 6.58
C ASP A 72 -2.84 11.97 7.00
N LEU A 73 -3.45 11.11 6.18
CA LEU A 73 -4.69 10.45 6.51
C LEU A 73 -4.52 9.57 7.76
N GLY A 74 -5.49 9.65 8.67
CA GLY A 74 -5.55 8.89 9.91
C GLY A 74 -6.74 7.95 9.92
N LEU A 75 -6.65 6.94 10.79
CA LEU A 75 -7.79 6.13 11.19
C LEU A 75 -7.65 5.72 12.66
N TYR A 76 -7.41 6.72 13.51
CA TYR A 76 -7.14 6.55 14.93
C TYR A 76 -8.21 7.19 15.83
N SER A 77 -9.11 8.01 15.27
CA SER A 77 -10.21 8.66 15.97
C SER A 77 -11.58 8.38 15.33
N ASP A 78 -12.65 8.74 16.04
CA ASP A 78 -14.02 8.64 15.52
C ASP A 78 -14.27 9.67 14.42
N GLU A 79 -13.61 10.83 14.52
CA GLU A 79 -13.64 11.89 13.52
C GLU A 79 -12.98 11.46 12.21
N ASP A 80 -11.85 10.75 12.28
CA ASP A 80 -11.19 10.16 11.11
C ASP A 80 -12.10 9.16 10.41
N GLU A 81 -12.67 8.25 11.19
CA GLU A 81 -13.59 7.21 10.72
C GLU A 81 -14.81 7.84 10.02
N ALA A 82 -15.43 8.84 10.64
CA ALA A 82 -16.57 9.54 10.08
C ALA A 82 -16.21 10.30 8.80
N ALA A 83 -15.04 10.96 8.75
CA ALA A 83 -14.57 11.68 7.58
C ALA A 83 -14.31 10.73 6.39
N LEU A 84 -13.55 9.66 6.61
CA LEU A 84 -13.26 8.68 5.57
C LEU A 84 -14.52 7.93 5.12
N GLY A 85 -15.41 7.60 6.06
CA GLY A 85 -16.70 6.98 5.75
C GLY A 85 -17.57 7.80 4.78
N ARG A 86 -17.57 9.14 4.91
CA ARG A 86 -18.28 10.02 3.95
C ARG A 86 -17.68 9.95 2.54
N VAL A 87 -16.35 9.91 2.44
CA VAL A 87 -15.64 9.78 1.17
C VAL A 87 -15.94 8.44 0.50
N LEU A 88 -15.88 7.34 1.26
CA LEU A 88 -16.20 6.01 0.78
C LEU A 88 -17.67 5.91 0.31
N ALA A 89 -18.61 6.46 1.07
CA ALA A 89 -20.01 6.50 0.68
C ALA A 89 -20.25 7.31 -0.60
N ALA A 90 -19.47 8.37 -0.86
CA ALA A 90 -19.51 9.10 -2.11
C ALA A 90 -18.98 8.27 -3.29
N ALA A 91 -17.84 7.59 -3.13
CA ALA A 91 -17.27 6.74 -4.17
C ALA A 91 -18.18 5.54 -4.52
N ARG A 92 -18.70 4.84 -3.51
CA ARG A 92 -19.55 3.64 -3.68
C ARG A 92 -20.90 3.91 -4.35
N ARG A 93 -21.36 5.16 -4.39
CA ARG A 93 -22.55 5.55 -5.18
C ARG A 93 -22.35 5.39 -6.69
N TYR A 94 -21.10 5.41 -7.15
CA TYR A 94 -20.76 5.43 -8.57
C TYR A 94 -19.78 4.34 -9.01
N SER A 95 -19.17 3.63 -8.06
CA SER A 95 -18.24 2.54 -8.33
C SER A 95 -18.51 1.32 -7.47
N ALA A 96 -18.35 0.15 -8.08
CA ALA A 96 -18.33 -1.14 -7.40
C ALA A 96 -16.90 -1.70 -7.22
N MET A 97 -15.86 -0.92 -7.57
CA MET A 97 -14.48 -1.37 -7.39
C MET A 97 -14.20 -1.62 -5.91
N PRO A 98 -13.60 -2.77 -5.54
CA PRO A 98 -13.11 -3.01 -4.19
C PRO A 98 -12.13 -1.92 -3.74
N ILE A 99 -12.27 -1.48 -2.48
CA ILE A 99 -11.42 -0.45 -1.86
C ILE A 99 -10.83 -1.02 -0.57
N ALA A 100 -9.51 -1.13 -0.52
CA ALA A 100 -8.74 -1.52 0.66
C ALA A 100 -7.98 -0.32 1.24
N VAL A 101 -7.49 -0.42 2.47
CA VAL A 101 -6.66 0.62 3.10
C VAL A 101 -5.27 0.10 3.39
N GLN A 102 -4.24 0.93 3.22
CA GLN A 102 -2.92 0.64 3.76
C GLN A 102 -2.80 1.20 5.19
N LEU A 103 -2.76 0.35 6.21
CA LEU A 103 -2.51 0.78 7.60
C LEU A 103 -1.01 0.95 7.85
N SER A 104 -0.63 2.07 8.44
CA SER A 104 0.76 2.50 8.54
C SER A 104 1.13 3.12 9.88
N HIS A 105 2.42 3.05 10.20
CA HIS A 105 3.09 3.82 11.24
C HIS A 105 4.49 4.19 10.76
N ALA A 106 4.81 5.47 10.63
CA ALA A 106 6.04 5.95 9.98
C ALA A 106 7.32 5.75 10.84
N GLY A 107 7.17 5.54 12.14
CA GLY A 107 8.29 5.27 13.05
C GLY A 107 9.30 6.42 13.04
N ARG A 108 10.60 6.14 12.92
CA ARG A 108 11.63 7.21 12.90
C ARG A 108 11.53 8.22 11.76
N LYS A 109 10.75 7.92 10.71
CA LYS A 109 10.48 8.80 9.56
C LYS A 109 9.19 9.62 9.73
N ALA A 110 8.50 9.49 10.85
CA ALA A 110 7.37 10.33 11.22
C ALA A 110 7.81 11.80 11.41
N SER A 111 6.85 12.70 11.60
CA SER A 111 7.11 14.13 11.85
C SER A 111 7.97 14.74 10.74
N SER A 112 7.54 14.60 9.49
CA SER A 112 8.21 15.13 8.30
C SER A 112 7.30 16.08 7.51
N ARG A 113 7.89 17.01 6.77
CA ARG A 113 7.18 17.90 5.85
C ARG A 113 6.67 17.12 4.65
N ALA A 114 5.62 17.63 4.00
CA ALA A 114 5.17 17.08 2.73
C ALA A 114 6.27 17.24 1.64
N PRO A 115 6.24 16.46 0.55
CA PRO A 115 7.29 16.51 -0.47
C PRO A 115 7.51 17.89 -1.10
N TRP A 116 6.45 18.66 -1.34
CA TRP A 116 6.55 20.03 -1.89
C TRP A 116 7.09 21.06 -0.88
N ASP A 117 7.06 20.72 0.41
CA ASP A 117 7.64 21.50 1.51
C ASP A 117 9.06 21.00 1.90
N GLY A 118 9.67 20.20 1.02
CA GLY A 118 11.06 19.74 1.14
C GLY A 118 11.25 18.35 1.77
N GLY A 119 10.20 17.73 2.31
CA GLY A 119 10.27 16.36 2.83
C GLY A 119 11.19 16.16 4.06
N THR A 120 11.64 17.25 4.70
CA THR A 120 12.56 17.20 5.84
C THR A 120 11.82 16.98 7.16
N GLN A 121 12.52 16.47 8.17
CA GLN A 121 11.97 16.33 9.51
C GLN A 121 11.50 17.69 10.07
N ILE A 122 10.33 17.69 10.69
CA ILE A 122 9.83 18.75 11.58
C ILE A 122 10.26 18.36 12.99
N ARG A 123 11.15 19.14 13.61
CA ARG A 123 11.73 18.76 14.90
C ARG A 123 10.71 18.83 16.04
N PRO A 124 10.88 18.02 17.10
CA PRO A 124 10.09 18.17 18.32
C PRO A 124 10.23 19.60 18.88
N GLY A 125 9.10 20.29 19.05
CA GLY A 125 9.05 21.68 19.51
C GLY A 125 8.90 22.72 18.40
N GLU A 126 9.09 22.34 17.14
CA GLU A 126 8.65 23.16 16.00
C GLU A 126 7.13 23.01 15.79
N PRO A 127 6.43 24.02 15.25
CA PRO A 127 5.00 23.91 14.94
C PRO A 127 4.70 22.71 14.04
N GLY A 128 3.82 21.82 14.50
CA GLY A 128 3.46 20.59 13.81
C GLY A 128 4.45 19.43 13.97
N GLY A 129 5.53 19.59 14.75
CA GLY A 129 6.51 18.53 15.01
C GLY A 129 6.22 17.73 16.28
N TRP A 130 6.62 16.46 16.29
CA TRP A 130 6.52 15.57 17.46
C TRP A 130 7.74 14.65 17.59
N ARG A 131 7.94 14.07 18.77
CA ARG A 131 8.99 13.06 19.01
C ARG A 131 8.58 11.76 18.33
N THR A 132 9.45 11.25 17.46
CA THR A 132 9.23 10.00 16.73
C THR A 132 9.59 8.78 17.57
N GLU A 133 9.08 7.61 17.19
CA GLU A 133 9.33 6.32 17.87
C GLU A 133 9.92 5.28 16.90
N ALA A 134 10.74 4.35 17.39
CA ALA A 134 11.47 3.39 16.55
C ALA A 134 11.87 2.13 17.33
N PRO A 135 12.31 1.04 16.67
CA PRO A 135 12.92 -0.10 17.37
C PRO A 135 14.19 0.27 18.17
N SER A 136 14.96 1.26 17.71
CA SER A 136 16.19 1.70 18.35
C SER A 136 16.33 3.22 18.24
N ALA A 137 17.07 3.83 19.16
CA ALA A 137 17.36 5.26 19.18
C ALA A 137 18.40 5.63 18.10
N LEU A 138 18.05 5.41 16.83
CA LEU A 138 18.88 5.66 15.65
C LEU A 138 18.10 6.51 14.65
N ALA A 139 18.56 7.75 14.43
CA ALA A 139 18.02 8.63 13.40
C ALA A 139 18.11 8.01 11.99
N HIS A 140 17.25 8.44 11.06
CA HIS A 140 17.27 7.91 9.70
C HIS A 140 18.41 8.53 8.88
N ALA A 141 18.64 9.83 9.02
CA ALA A 141 19.76 10.55 8.41
C ALA A 141 20.57 11.35 9.44
N GLU A 142 21.78 11.74 9.05
CA GLU A 142 22.63 12.63 9.84
C GLU A 142 21.94 13.99 10.03
N GLY A 143 21.94 14.51 11.26
CA GLY A 143 21.34 15.81 11.60
C GLY A 143 19.84 15.78 11.93
N GLU A 144 19.19 14.62 11.83
CA GLU A 144 17.82 14.42 12.31
C GLU A 144 17.78 14.13 13.83
N ASP A 145 16.67 14.51 14.46
CA ASP A 145 16.35 14.16 15.85
C ASP A 145 16.27 12.65 16.03
N THR A 146 16.85 12.18 17.13
CA THR A 146 16.83 10.75 17.49
C THR A 146 15.43 10.33 17.94
N PRO A 147 14.90 9.21 17.45
CA PRO A 147 13.60 8.68 17.90
C PRO A 147 13.69 8.08 19.30
N THR A 148 12.56 8.01 19.98
CA THR A 148 12.40 7.20 21.20
C THR A 148 12.46 5.71 20.82
N ALA A 149 13.32 4.94 21.48
CA ALA A 149 13.32 3.49 21.35
C ALA A 149 12.07 2.92 22.07
N LEU A 150 11.24 2.15 21.36
CA LEU A 150 10.03 1.56 21.91
C LEU A 150 10.36 0.54 23.01
N ASP A 151 9.70 0.67 24.16
CA ASP A 151 9.65 -0.36 25.19
C ASP A 151 8.45 -1.29 24.96
N HIS A 152 8.26 -2.31 25.81
CA HIS A 152 7.14 -3.24 25.68
C HIS A 152 5.76 -2.54 25.73
N ALA A 153 5.64 -1.47 26.52
CA ALA A 153 4.41 -0.69 26.57
C ALA A 153 4.15 0.04 25.24
N GLY A 154 5.19 0.60 24.63
CA GLY A 154 5.14 1.20 23.30
C GLY A 154 4.76 0.20 22.22
N LEU A 155 5.38 -0.98 22.21
CA LEU A 155 5.02 -2.07 21.29
C LEU A 155 3.54 -2.45 21.43
N ALA A 156 3.04 -2.56 22.66
CA ALA A 156 1.64 -2.85 22.93
C ALA A 156 0.70 -1.74 22.44
N ARG A 157 1.05 -0.45 22.66
CA ARG A 157 0.28 0.70 22.16
C ARG A 157 0.19 0.70 20.64
N VAL A 158 1.31 0.53 19.94
CA VAL A 158 1.35 0.51 18.48
C VAL A 158 0.47 -0.64 17.94
N ARG A 159 0.62 -1.85 18.49
CA ARG A 159 -0.20 -3.00 18.11
C ARG A 159 -1.69 -2.73 18.32
N GLN A 160 -2.07 -2.12 19.45
CA GLN A 160 -3.46 -1.73 19.71
C GLN A 160 -3.97 -0.70 18.71
N GLY A 161 -3.13 0.27 18.31
CA GLY A 161 -3.48 1.24 17.25
C GLY A 161 -3.83 0.55 15.94
N PHE A 162 -3.03 -0.43 15.50
CA PHE A 162 -3.34 -1.24 14.32
C PHE A 162 -4.66 -2.02 14.46
N VAL A 163 -4.93 -2.61 15.62
CA VAL A 163 -6.19 -3.32 15.91
C VAL A 163 -7.39 -2.38 15.82
N GLU A 164 -7.33 -1.21 16.45
CA GLU A 164 -8.44 -0.26 16.42
C GLU A 164 -8.66 0.31 15.01
N ALA A 165 -7.59 0.63 14.29
CA ALA A 165 -7.68 1.07 12.89
C ALA A 165 -8.29 -0.02 11.99
N ALA A 166 -7.95 -1.29 12.20
CA ALA A 166 -8.56 -2.41 11.47
C ALA A 166 -10.07 -2.53 11.76
N ARG A 167 -10.48 -2.40 13.03
CA ARG A 167 -11.90 -2.40 13.42
C ARG A 167 -12.66 -1.23 12.79
N ARG A 168 -12.08 -0.03 12.81
CA ARG A 168 -12.60 1.17 12.13
C ARG A 168 -12.77 0.92 10.65
N ALA A 169 -11.75 0.38 9.99
CA ALA A 169 -11.77 0.06 8.57
C ALA A 169 -12.89 -0.93 8.22
N ALA A 170 -13.12 -1.93 9.07
CA ALA A 170 -14.20 -2.90 8.88
C ALA A 170 -15.59 -2.23 8.96
N ARG A 171 -15.80 -1.35 9.94
CA ARG A 171 -17.07 -0.63 10.17
C ARG A 171 -17.44 0.30 9.03
N ILE A 172 -16.47 0.99 8.43
CA ILE A 172 -16.71 1.84 7.24
C ILE A 172 -16.73 1.04 5.92
N GLY A 173 -16.68 -0.29 6.01
CA GLY A 173 -16.90 -1.18 4.88
C GLY A 173 -15.74 -1.22 3.90
N LEU A 174 -14.49 -1.08 4.35
CA LEU A 174 -13.33 -1.37 3.49
C LEU A 174 -13.24 -2.87 3.20
N ASP A 175 -12.85 -3.20 1.98
CA ASP A 175 -12.86 -4.54 1.41
C ASP A 175 -11.57 -5.33 1.71
N GLY A 176 -10.54 -4.68 2.26
CA GLY A 176 -9.28 -5.32 2.63
C GLY A 176 -8.32 -4.39 3.37
N ILE A 177 -7.26 -4.97 3.95
CA ILE A 177 -6.17 -4.24 4.60
C ILE A 177 -4.81 -4.66 4.05
N GLU A 178 -4.02 -3.68 3.62
CA GLU A 178 -2.58 -3.81 3.44
C GLU A 178 -1.85 -3.28 4.68
N ILE A 179 -1.05 -4.11 5.35
CA ILE A 179 -0.18 -3.64 6.45
C ILE A 179 1.13 -3.12 5.86
N HIS A 180 1.54 -1.91 6.24
CA HIS A 180 2.75 -1.31 5.69
C HIS A 180 4.05 -1.79 6.39
N GLY A 181 4.65 -2.86 5.85
CA GLY A 181 5.94 -3.43 6.28
C GLY A 181 7.16 -3.02 5.44
N ALA A 182 7.14 -1.85 4.80
CA ALA A 182 8.09 -1.47 3.75
C ALA A 182 8.55 0.00 3.87
N HIS A 183 9.34 0.48 2.90
CA HIS A 183 9.74 1.89 2.71
C HIS A 183 10.45 2.55 3.91
N GLY A 184 10.93 1.74 4.85
CA GLY A 184 11.68 2.20 6.02
C GLY A 184 10.79 2.81 7.10
N TYR A 185 9.49 2.56 7.06
CA TYR A 185 8.57 2.88 8.15
C TYR A 185 8.65 1.85 9.28
N LEU A 186 7.86 2.01 10.34
CA LEU A 186 8.10 1.35 11.63
C LEU A 186 8.34 -0.15 11.51
N LEU A 187 7.44 -0.88 10.87
CA LEU A 187 7.58 -2.34 10.75
C LEU A 187 8.81 -2.72 9.92
N HIS A 188 9.13 -1.97 8.86
CA HIS A 188 10.38 -2.18 8.11
C HIS A 188 11.62 -1.85 8.93
N GLN A 189 11.54 -0.88 9.84
CA GLN A 189 12.64 -0.56 10.75
C GLN A 189 12.91 -1.74 11.70
N PHE A 190 11.88 -2.46 12.18
CA PHE A 190 12.09 -3.69 12.95
C PHE A 190 12.74 -4.79 12.10
N LEU A 191 12.31 -4.93 10.85
CA LEU A 191 12.86 -5.93 9.92
C LEU A 191 14.33 -5.65 9.61
N SER A 192 14.75 -4.42 9.35
CA SER A 192 16.11 -4.14 8.90
C SER A 192 17.11 -4.01 10.07
N PRO A 193 18.25 -4.74 10.05
CA PRO A 193 19.33 -4.54 11.04
C PRO A 193 20.00 -3.16 10.93
N LEU A 194 19.73 -2.38 9.88
CA LEU A 194 20.21 -1.00 9.75
C LEU A 194 19.46 -0.01 10.65
N ALA A 195 18.27 -0.40 11.13
CA ALA A 195 17.44 0.42 12.01
C ALA A 195 17.17 -0.26 13.37
N ASN A 196 17.25 -1.60 13.42
CA ASN A 196 17.02 -2.39 14.61
C ASN A 196 18.32 -3.00 15.15
N VAL A 197 18.85 -2.38 16.21
CA VAL A 197 20.01 -2.85 16.98
C VAL A 197 19.61 -3.28 18.40
N ARG A 198 18.34 -3.67 18.59
CA ARG A 198 17.85 -4.15 19.88
C ARG A 198 18.59 -5.42 20.30
N ASN A 199 18.73 -5.59 21.61
CA ASN A 199 19.37 -6.74 22.26
C ASN A 199 18.36 -7.61 23.05
N ASP A 200 17.07 -7.41 22.80
CA ASP A 200 15.96 -8.19 23.35
C ASP A 200 15.37 -9.14 22.30
N GLU A 201 14.21 -9.74 22.58
CA GLU A 201 13.54 -10.68 21.68
C GLU A 201 13.00 -10.06 20.38
N TYR A 202 13.13 -8.74 20.20
CA TYR A 202 12.71 -8.01 19.02
C TYR A 202 13.88 -7.56 18.12
N GLY A 203 15.13 -7.91 18.44
CA GLY A 203 16.31 -7.59 17.63
C GLY A 203 17.33 -8.72 17.47
N GLY A 204 18.36 -8.45 16.67
CA GLY A 204 19.43 -9.41 16.36
C GLY A 204 19.04 -10.41 15.27
N SER A 205 18.57 -11.59 15.67
CA SER A 205 18.25 -12.68 14.73
C SER A 205 17.14 -12.30 13.74
N LEU A 206 17.08 -12.99 12.60
CA LEU A 206 16.00 -12.80 11.63
C LEU A 206 14.62 -13.06 12.27
N GLU A 207 14.51 -14.12 13.08
CA GLU A 207 13.27 -14.45 13.81
C GLU A 207 12.83 -13.30 14.73
N ASN A 208 13.75 -12.75 15.52
CA ASN A 208 13.46 -11.65 16.43
C ASN A 208 13.05 -10.37 15.70
N ARG A 209 13.75 -10.03 14.60
CA ARG A 209 13.41 -8.85 13.77
C ARG A 209 12.03 -8.97 13.11
N MET A 210 11.61 -10.19 12.75
CA MET A 210 10.27 -10.44 12.22
C MET A 210 9.18 -10.49 13.30
N ARG A 211 9.54 -10.68 14.57
CA ARG A 211 8.58 -10.93 15.66
C ARG A 211 7.51 -9.85 15.77
N PHE A 212 7.90 -8.57 15.89
CA PHE A 212 6.93 -7.49 16.04
C PHE A 212 6.06 -7.26 14.79
N PRO A 213 6.61 -7.19 13.56
CA PRO A 213 5.81 -7.16 12.34
C PRO A 213 4.80 -8.31 12.22
N LEU A 214 5.18 -9.53 12.62
CA LEU A 214 4.28 -10.69 12.61
C LEU A 214 3.22 -10.62 13.71
N GLU A 215 3.55 -10.13 14.91
CA GLU A 215 2.56 -9.87 15.98
C GLU A 215 1.51 -8.83 15.56
N VAL A 216 1.94 -7.78 14.84
CA VAL A 216 1.01 -6.79 14.27
C VAL A 216 0.13 -7.42 13.21
N PHE A 217 0.69 -8.25 12.33
CA PHE A 217 -0.10 -8.98 11.33
C PHE A 217 -1.17 -9.86 11.98
N ASP A 218 -0.79 -10.69 12.96
CA ASP A 218 -1.74 -11.56 13.67
C ASP A 218 -2.88 -10.76 14.29
N ALA A 219 -2.55 -9.68 15.01
CA ALA A 219 -3.53 -8.86 15.70
C ALA A 219 -4.51 -8.17 14.73
N VAL A 220 -4.03 -7.69 13.59
CA VAL A 220 -4.89 -7.13 12.52
C VAL A 220 -5.75 -8.22 11.89
N ARG A 221 -5.17 -9.39 11.61
CA ARG A 221 -5.90 -10.51 11.00
C ARG A 221 -7.03 -11.02 11.91
N GLU A 222 -6.81 -11.06 13.22
CA GLU A 222 -7.82 -11.40 14.23
C GLU A 222 -8.92 -10.31 14.35
N ALA A 223 -8.54 -9.04 14.27
CA ALA A 223 -9.47 -7.92 14.44
C ALA A 223 -10.34 -7.62 13.21
N PHE A 224 -9.92 -8.07 12.02
CA PHE A 224 -10.58 -7.77 10.74
C PHE A 224 -11.42 -8.97 10.24
N PRO A 225 -12.61 -8.75 9.63
CA PRO A 225 -13.49 -9.83 9.19
C PRO A 225 -12.79 -10.90 8.34
N THR A 226 -13.01 -12.17 8.67
CA THR A 226 -12.30 -13.31 8.07
C THR A 226 -12.62 -13.55 6.60
N ASP A 227 -13.73 -12.99 6.11
CA ASP A 227 -14.15 -13.00 4.71
C ASP A 227 -13.48 -11.91 3.87
N ARG A 228 -12.62 -11.06 4.47
CA ARG A 228 -11.92 -9.97 3.78
C ARG A 228 -10.41 -10.14 3.87
N PRO A 229 -9.67 -9.88 2.78
CA PRO A 229 -8.23 -10.08 2.75
C PRO A 229 -7.45 -9.13 3.65
N VAL A 230 -6.40 -9.67 4.28
CA VAL A 230 -5.35 -8.93 4.98
C VAL A 230 -4.01 -9.41 4.41
N TRP A 231 -3.21 -8.45 3.93
CA TRP A 231 -1.90 -8.74 3.36
C TRP A 231 -0.86 -7.74 3.84
N MET A 232 0.41 -7.96 3.49
CA MET A 232 1.50 -7.06 3.87
C MET A 232 2.29 -6.57 2.65
N ARG A 233 2.64 -5.29 2.69
CA ARG A 233 3.63 -4.68 1.80
C ARG A 233 5.03 -4.86 2.37
N LEU A 234 5.95 -5.41 1.60
CA LEU A 234 7.33 -5.64 2.03
C LEU A 234 8.32 -4.97 1.06
N SER A 235 9.39 -4.39 1.60
CA SER A 235 10.57 -4.07 0.81
C SER A 235 11.39 -5.34 0.63
N ALA A 236 11.64 -5.77 -0.60
CA ALA A 236 12.39 -6.99 -0.88
C ALA A 236 13.87 -6.89 -0.53
N THR A 237 14.42 -5.68 -0.55
CA THR A 237 15.80 -5.40 -0.16
C THR A 237 15.94 -3.94 0.24
N ASP A 238 16.89 -3.66 1.13
CA ASP A 238 17.28 -2.31 1.51
C ASP A 238 18.18 -1.61 0.50
N TRP A 239 18.75 -2.33 -0.47
CA TRP A 239 19.81 -1.84 -1.37
C TRP A 239 21.06 -1.33 -0.65
N VAL A 240 21.33 -1.86 0.54
CA VAL A 240 22.51 -1.56 1.35
C VAL A 240 23.08 -2.87 1.90
N PRO A 241 24.39 -3.15 1.74
CA PRO A 241 25.01 -4.35 2.30
C PRO A 241 24.77 -4.49 3.81
N GLY A 242 24.46 -5.70 4.25
CA GLY A 242 24.15 -5.99 5.64
C GLY A 242 22.77 -5.51 6.10
N GLY A 243 21.91 -5.02 5.19
CA GLY A 243 20.51 -4.72 5.45
C GLY A 243 19.57 -5.91 5.23
N TRP A 244 18.29 -5.61 5.09
CA TRP A 244 17.25 -6.54 4.68
C TRP A 244 17.44 -6.97 3.21
N ASP A 245 17.25 -8.26 2.93
CA ASP A 245 17.48 -8.89 1.62
C ASP A 245 16.29 -9.74 1.17
N VAL A 246 16.39 -10.29 -0.05
CA VAL A 246 15.29 -11.01 -0.69
C VAL A 246 15.06 -12.37 -0.01
N GLU A 247 16.11 -13.00 0.49
CA GLU A 247 16.06 -14.23 1.27
C GLU A 247 15.28 -14.03 2.57
N SER A 248 15.53 -12.92 3.28
CA SER A 248 14.78 -12.51 4.46
C SER A 248 13.31 -12.20 4.11
N THR A 249 13.08 -11.56 2.97
CA THR A 249 11.71 -11.31 2.46
C THR A 249 10.95 -12.60 2.18
N ILE A 250 11.61 -13.61 1.60
CA ILE A 250 11.02 -14.94 1.36
C ILE A 250 10.70 -15.63 2.71
N ALA A 251 11.58 -15.53 3.70
CA ALA A 251 11.31 -16.06 5.04
C ALA A 251 10.09 -15.38 5.69
N MET A 252 10.01 -14.05 5.62
CA MET A 252 8.86 -13.28 6.10
C MET A 252 7.58 -13.66 5.35
N ALA A 253 7.62 -13.79 4.02
CA ALA A 253 6.47 -14.18 3.20
C ALA A 253 5.95 -15.59 3.57
N ARG A 254 6.84 -16.54 3.86
CA ARG A 254 6.46 -17.88 4.34
C ARG A 254 5.82 -17.84 5.73
N ALA A 255 6.39 -17.04 6.63
CA ALA A 255 5.82 -16.84 7.97
C ALA A 255 4.43 -16.21 7.90
N LEU A 256 4.25 -15.19 7.06
CA LEU A 256 2.96 -14.55 6.79
C LEU A 256 1.95 -15.54 6.19
N LYS A 257 2.35 -16.36 5.21
CA LYS A 257 1.48 -17.43 4.65
C LYS A 257 0.97 -18.35 5.76
N ALA A 258 1.86 -18.82 6.64
CA ALA A 258 1.49 -19.72 7.73
C ALA A 258 0.50 -19.10 8.73
N ARG A 259 0.36 -17.76 8.73
CA ARG A 259 -0.55 -16.99 9.60
C ARG A 259 -1.83 -16.54 8.89
N GLY A 260 -2.05 -16.97 7.65
CA GLY A 260 -3.27 -16.63 6.89
C GLY A 260 -3.19 -15.29 6.15
N CYS A 261 -1.99 -14.87 5.73
CA CYS A 261 -1.83 -13.73 4.83
C CYS A 261 -2.37 -14.04 3.44
N ASP A 262 -3.14 -13.11 2.86
CA ASP A 262 -3.86 -13.33 1.60
C ASP A 262 -3.05 -12.97 0.35
N ALA A 263 -1.99 -12.17 0.49
CA ALA A 263 -1.11 -11.77 -0.60
C ALA A 263 0.23 -11.24 -0.08
N ILE A 264 1.21 -11.03 -0.97
CA ILE A 264 2.40 -10.23 -0.67
C ILE A 264 2.53 -9.13 -1.71
N HIS A 265 2.63 -7.89 -1.27
CA HIS A 265 2.92 -6.77 -2.17
C HIS A 265 4.40 -6.41 -2.05
N VAL A 266 5.15 -6.50 -3.16
CA VAL A 266 6.62 -6.42 -3.17
C VAL A 266 7.08 -5.07 -3.68
N SER A 267 7.81 -4.32 -2.83
CA SER A 267 8.58 -3.11 -3.18
C SER A 267 10.05 -3.27 -2.82
N THR A 268 10.79 -2.17 -2.61
CA THR A 268 12.18 -2.16 -2.15
C THR A 268 12.51 -0.85 -1.43
N GLY A 269 13.61 -0.84 -0.67
CA GLY A 269 14.28 0.35 -0.15
C GLY A 269 13.53 1.12 0.94
N GLY A 270 14.06 2.31 1.22
CA GLY A 270 13.49 3.36 2.05
C GLY A 270 14.00 3.44 3.49
N VAL A 271 14.76 2.45 3.96
CA VAL A 271 15.20 2.39 5.37
C VAL A 271 16.46 3.20 5.67
N SER A 272 17.28 3.47 4.66
CA SER A 272 18.59 4.10 4.80
C SER A 272 18.86 5.06 3.63
N PRO A 273 19.40 6.25 3.90
CA PRO A 273 19.79 7.20 2.84
C PRO A 273 20.98 6.69 2.01
N ARG A 274 21.71 5.65 2.47
CA ARG A 274 22.87 5.07 1.76
C ARG A 274 22.51 4.13 0.60
N GLN A 275 21.22 3.88 0.38
CA GLN A 275 20.74 2.96 -0.64
C GLN A 275 21.16 3.40 -2.06
N GLN A 276 21.51 2.44 -2.91
CA GLN A 276 21.77 2.69 -4.33
C GLN A 276 20.77 1.89 -5.16
N ILE A 277 19.72 2.58 -5.62
CA ILE A 277 18.62 1.95 -6.36
C ILE A 277 18.86 2.13 -7.87
N PRO A 278 19.05 1.04 -8.64
CA PRO A 278 19.17 1.11 -10.09
C PRO A 278 17.79 1.33 -10.72
N LEU A 279 17.30 2.57 -10.68
CA LEU A 279 15.98 2.92 -11.19
C LEU A 279 15.89 2.65 -12.70
N ALA A 280 15.06 1.68 -13.05
CA ALA A 280 14.69 1.33 -14.42
C ALA A 280 13.25 0.81 -14.46
N PRO A 281 12.56 0.83 -15.61
CA PRO A 281 11.25 0.20 -15.74
C PRO A 281 11.26 -1.24 -15.20
N GLY A 282 10.36 -1.56 -14.27
CA GLY A 282 10.26 -2.91 -13.71
C GLY A 282 11.37 -3.33 -12.73
N TYR A 283 12.22 -2.42 -12.23
CA TYR A 283 13.40 -2.79 -11.44
C TYR A 283 13.14 -3.63 -10.17
N GLN A 284 11.91 -3.64 -9.65
CA GLN A 284 11.54 -4.46 -8.48
C GLN A 284 10.89 -5.81 -8.86
N LEU A 285 10.49 -6.00 -10.11
CA LEU A 285 9.82 -7.21 -10.59
C LEU A 285 10.67 -8.49 -10.43
N PRO A 286 12.02 -8.46 -10.61
CA PRO A 286 12.83 -9.64 -10.33
C PRO A 286 12.69 -10.14 -8.89
N PHE A 287 12.44 -9.25 -7.92
CA PHE A 287 12.17 -9.66 -6.53
C PHE A 287 10.77 -10.21 -6.35
N ALA A 288 9.76 -9.60 -6.99
CA ALA A 288 8.38 -10.12 -6.97
C ALA A 288 8.34 -11.55 -7.52
N ARG A 289 9.04 -11.81 -8.62
CA ARG A 289 9.19 -13.15 -9.22
C ARG A 289 9.83 -14.15 -8.25
N GLN A 290 10.89 -13.77 -7.55
CA GLN A 290 11.55 -14.63 -6.57
C GLN A 290 10.64 -14.97 -5.38
N VAL A 291 9.93 -13.98 -4.85
CA VAL A 291 8.93 -14.21 -3.79
C VAL A 291 7.84 -15.14 -4.28
N LYS A 292 7.26 -14.86 -5.47
CA LYS A 292 6.20 -15.69 -6.07
C LYS A 292 6.63 -17.13 -6.32
N ALA A 293 7.88 -17.36 -6.72
CA ALA A 293 8.42 -18.71 -6.89
C ALA A 293 8.59 -19.47 -5.54
N ALA A 294 8.69 -18.74 -4.42
CA ALA A 294 9.00 -19.30 -3.11
C ALA A 294 7.78 -19.43 -2.18
N VAL A 295 6.66 -18.76 -2.49
CA VAL A 295 5.41 -18.84 -1.74
C VAL A 295 4.21 -19.01 -2.68
N ASP A 296 3.32 -19.90 -2.30
CA ASP A 296 2.03 -20.07 -2.97
C ASP A 296 1.01 -19.11 -2.32
N LEU A 297 1.15 -17.83 -2.68
CA LEU A 297 0.27 -16.71 -2.38
C LEU A 297 0.23 -15.78 -3.59
N PRO A 298 -0.88 -15.05 -3.83
CA PRO A 298 -0.89 -13.95 -4.79
C PRO A 298 0.23 -12.94 -4.49
N VAL A 299 1.03 -12.61 -5.51
CA VAL A 299 2.07 -11.58 -5.40
C VAL A 299 1.71 -10.36 -6.23
N ILE A 300 1.68 -9.19 -5.60
CA ILE A 300 1.48 -7.91 -6.27
C ILE A 300 2.86 -7.29 -6.53
N GLY A 301 3.19 -7.10 -7.81
CA GLY A 301 4.42 -6.46 -8.25
C GLY A 301 4.23 -4.96 -8.50
N VAL A 302 5.26 -4.16 -8.21
CA VAL A 302 5.28 -2.71 -8.50
C VAL A 302 6.63 -2.31 -9.07
N GLY A 303 6.73 -1.15 -9.71
CA GLY A 303 8.02 -0.53 -10.00
C GLY A 303 8.08 0.03 -11.42
N LEU A 304 7.81 1.32 -11.54
CA LEU A 304 7.90 2.05 -12.81
C LEU A 304 7.21 1.31 -13.97
N ILE A 305 5.98 0.84 -13.72
CA ILE A 305 5.11 0.27 -14.75
C ILE A 305 4.27 1.43 -15.31
N THR A 306 4.43 1.72 -16.59
CA THR A 306 3.73 2.83 -17.26
C THR A 306 3.01 2.40 -18.53
N GLU A 307 3.48 1.36 -19.23
CA GLU A 307 2.88 0.92 -20.49
C GLU A 307 1.97 -0.31 -20.29
N PRO A 308 0.81 -0.39 -20.99
CA PRO A 308 -0.06 -1.56 -20.92
C PRO A 308 0.63 -2.87 -21.29
N GLU A 309 1.49 -2.89 -22.31
CA GLU A 309 2.25 -4.08 -22.73
C GLU A 309 3.26 -4.51 -21.69
N GLN A 310 3.86 -3.55 -20.97
CA GLN A 310 4.75 -3.85 -19.86
C GLN A 310 3.96 -4.60 -18.76
N ALA A 311 2.80 -4.07 -18.37
CA ALA A 311 1.93 -4.69 -17.38
C ALA A 311 1.44 -6.09 -17.82
N GLU A 312 1.00 -6.23 -19.07
CA GLU A 312 0.62 -7.54 -19.65
C GLU A 312 1.79 -8.53 -19.60
N ALA A 313 3.00 -8.10 -19.98
CA ALA A 313 4.18 -8.95 -19.96
C ALA A 313 4.55 -9.42 -18.54
N VAL A 314 4.38 -8.58 -17.51
CA VAL A 314 4.60 -8.98 -16.10
C VAL A 314 3.69 -10.16 -15.73
N ILE A 315 2.40 -10.04 -16.03
CA ILE A 315 1.41 -11.07 -15.68
C ILE A 315 1.61 -12.33 -16.53
N ALA A 316 1.72 -12.17 -17.85
CA ALA A 316 1.89 -13.29 -18.77
C ALA A 316 3.22 -14.03 -18.57
N GLY A 317 4.27 -13.32 -18.14
CA GLY A 317 5.58 -13.87 -17.79
C GLY A 317 5.63 -14.54 -16.41
N GLY A 318 4.58 -14.41 -15.60
CA GLY A 318 4.50 -14.98 -14.25
C GLY A 318 5.38 -14.27 -13.22
N ASP A 319 5.78 -13.02 -13.47
CA ASP A 319 6.60 -12.23 -12.53
C ASP A 319 5.78 -11.75 -11.33
N ALA A 320 4.47 -11.55 -11.52
CA ALA A 320 3.50 -11.23 -10.47
C ALA A 320 2.09 -11.72 -10.84
N ASP A 321 1.19 -11.81 -9.86
CA ASP A 321 -0.23 -12.12 -10.08
C ASP A 321 -1.07 -10.88 -10.35
N ALA A 322 -0.62 -9.73 -9.83
CA ALA A 322 -1.18 -8.41 -10.10
C ALA A 322 -0.07 -7.36 -10.20
N VAL A 323 -0.37 -6.25 -10.90
CA VAL A 323 0.51 -5.09 -11.00
C VAL A 323 -0.09 -3.90 -10.27
N ALA A 324 0.72 -3.26 -9.41
CA ALA A 324 0.34 -2.03 -8.76
C ALA A 324 0.86 -0.81 -9.53
N LEU A 325 -0.03 0.14 -9.82
CA LEU A 325 0.27 1.39 -10.49
C LEU A 325 0.21 2.55 -9.50
N ALA A 326 1.23 3.42 -9.55
CA ALA A 326 1.32 4.63 -8.74
C ALA A 326 1.29 5.87 -9.63
N ARG A 327 2.46 6.48 -9.91
CA ARG A 327 2.56 7.72 -10.70
C ARG A 327 1.82 7.72 -12.04
N ALA A 328 1.82 6.60 -12.76
CA ALA A 328 1.14 6.48 -14.05
C ALA A 328 -0.36 6.77 -13.94
N ILE A 329 -1.02 6.32 -12.86
CA ILE A 329 -2.47 6.51 -12.69
C ILE A 329 -2.84 7.86 -12.08
N LEU A 330 -1.90 8.56 -11.43
CA LEU A 330 -2.07 9.97 -11.08
C LEU A 330 -2.06 10.85 -12.34
N TYR A 331 -1.13 10.55 -13.27
CA TYR A 331 -1.00 11.28 -14.52
C TYR A 331 -2.13 10.95 -15.50
N ASP A 332 -2.56 9.69 -15.53
CA ASP A 332 -3.66 9.20 -16.35
C ASP A 332 -4.63 8.33 -15.50
N PRO A 333 -5.68 8.93 -14.90
CA PRO A 333 -6.66 8.18 -14.11
C PRO A 333 -7.57 7.27 -14.95
N ARG A 334 -7.40 7.24 -16.28
CA ARG A 334 -8.07 6.32 -17.22
C ARG A 334 -7.11 5.31 -17.81
N TRP A 335 -5.93 5.15 -17.22
CA TRP A 335 -4.93 4.16 -17.63
C TRP A 335 -5.52 2.77 -17.87
N PRO A 336 -6.39 2.19 -17.01
CA PRO A 336 -6.97 0.88 -17.27
C PRO A 336 -7.88 0.85 -18.52
N TRP A 337 -8.52 1.97 -18.88
CA TRP A 337 -9.31 2.06 -20.11
C TRP A 337 -8.42 2.06 -21.34
N HIS A 338 -7.35 2.85 -21.31
CA HIS A 338 -6.36 2.88 -22.39
C HIS A 338 -5.65 1.53 -22.51
N ALA A 339 -5.35 0.87 -21.40
CA ALA A 339 -4.79 -0.48 -21.39
C ALA A 339 -5.75 -1.51 -21.99
N ALA A 340 -7.04 -1.47 -21.63
CA ALA A 340 -8.03 -2.37 -22.21
C ALA A 340 -8.14 -2.17 -23.73
N ALA A 341 -8.18 -0.91 -24.17
CA ALA A 341 -8.22 -0.55 -25.59
C ALA A 341 -6.98 -1.08 -26.35
N LYS A 342 -5.78 -0.90 -25.78
CA LYS A 342 -4.51 -1.30 -26.38
C LYS A 342 -4.33 -2.83 -26.44
N LEU A 343 -4.80 -3.53 -25.40
CA LEU A 343 -4.66 -4.98 -25.26
C LEU A 343 -5.86 -5.78 -25.80
N GLY A 344 -6.85 -5.10 -26.39
CA GLY A 344 -8.05 -5.74 -26.94
C GLY A 344 -8.96 -6.37 -25.87
N ALA A 345 -8.97 -5.82 -24.66
CA ALA A 345 -9.84 -6.21 -23.56
C ALA A 345 -11.04 -5.25 -23.41
N ARG A 346 -11.91 -5.57 -22.44
CA ARG A 346 -13.02 -4.70 -22.03
C ARG A 346 -12.84 -4.27 -20.58
N VAL A 347 -13.41 -3.12 -20.22
CA VAL A 347 -13.29 -2.56 -18.87
C VAL A 347 -14.64 -2.02 -18.39
N ALA A 348 -14.87 -2.06 -17.08
CA ALA A 348 -15.99 -1.37 -16.47
C ALA A 348 -15.71 0.15 -16.42
N ALA A 349 -16.69 0.94 -16.85
CA ALA A 349 -16.68 2.39 -16.74
C ALA A 349 -18.04 2.87 -16.25
N PRO A 350 -18.12 4.03 -15.57
CA PRO A 350 -19.40 4.58 -15.15
C PRO A 350 -20.27 4.92 -16.37
N LYS A 351 -21.56 4.64 -16.27
CA LYS A 351 -22.53 4.81 -17.37
C LYS A 351 -22.54 6.21 -17.98
N GLN A 352 -22.21 7.22 -17.19
CA GLN A 352 -22.12 8.62 -17.60
C GLN A 352 -21.00 8.84 -18.64
N TYR A 353 -19.95 8.02 -18.63
CA TYR A 353 -18.78 8.14 -19.50
C TYR A 353 -18.75 7.14 -20.64
N TRP A 354 -19.73 6.25 -20.77
CA TRP A 354 -19.77 5.27 -21.84
C TRP A 354 -19.60 5.90 -23.25
N ARG A 355 -20.20 7.07 -23.50
CA ARG A 355 -20.09 7.79 -24.78
C ARG A 355 -18.70 8.40 -25.07
N SER A 356 -17.75 8.31 -24.14
CA SER A 356 -16.37 8.77 -24.36
C SER A 356 -15.52 7.80 -25.18
N GLN A 357 -16.04 6.61 -25.51
CA GLN A 357 -15.31 5.61 -26.29
C GLN A 357 -14.87 6.18 -27.65
N PRO A 358 -13.56 6.14 -27.98
CA PRO A 358 -13.07 6.54 -29.30
C PRO A 358 -13.68 5.72 -30.44
N ARG A 359 -13.79 6.30 -31.64
CA ARG A 359 -14.56 5.74 -32.77
C ARG A 359 -14.00 4.43 -33.31
N GLU A 360 -12.71 4.20 -33.09
CA GLU A 360 -11.98 3.00 -33.49
C GLU A 360 -12.34 1.77 -32.64
N PHE A 361 -12.89 1.95 -31.45
CA PHE A 361 -13.35 0.86 -30.59
C PHE A 361 -14.87 0.69 -30.69
N LYS A 362 -15.35 -0.56 -30.61
CA LYS A 362 -16.79 -0.88 -30.69
C LYS A 362 -17.40 -1.29 -29.36
N ASP A 363 -16.63 -1.89 -28.47
CA ASP A 363 -17.11 -2.59 -27.29
C ASP A 363 -16.15 -2.50 -26.08
N LEU A 364 -15.42 -1.38 -25.94
CA LEU A 364 -14.44 -1.18 -24.88
C LEU A 364 -15.07 -1.24 -23.48
N PHE A 365 -16.25 -0.63 -23.31
CA PHE A 365 -16.92 -0.57 -22.01
C PHE A 365 -17.93 -1.70 -21.84
N THR A 366 -17.73 -2.50 -20.78
CA THR A 366 -18.57 -3.67 -20.47
C THR A 366 -20.02 -3.25 -20.25
N GLY A 367 -20.93 -3.84 -21.03
CA GLY A 367 -22.38 -3.63 -20.88
C GLY A 367 -22.90 -2.26 -21.35
N ALA A 368 -22.08 -1.47 -22.04
CA ALA A 368 -22.48 -0.15 -22.48
C ALA A 368 -23.62 -0.20 -23.52
N ALA A 369 -24.63 0.66 -23.33
CA ALA A 369 -25.78 0.79 -24.22
C ALA A 369 -26.21 2.26 -24.34
N TYR A 370 -26.67 2.66 -25.53
CA TYR A 370 -27.07 4.04 -25.82
C TYR A 370 -28.33 4.06 -26.69
N VAL A 371 -29.29 4.89 -26.29
CA VAL A 371 -30.42 5.29 -27.11
C VAL A 371 -30.58 6.79 -26.93
N GLN A 372 -30.62 7.54 -28.04
CA GLN A 372 -30.92 8.97 -28.02
C GLN A 372 -32.28 9.15 -28.71
N ARG A 373 -33.20 9.87 -28.06
CA ARG A 373 -34.51 10.22 -28.62
C ARG A 373 -34.40 11.32 -29.64
#